data_AF-A0AAU2EW94-F1
#
_entry.id   AF-A0AAU2EW94-F1
#
_cell.length_a   1.000
_cell.length_b   1.000
_cell.length_c   1.000
_cell.angle_alpha   90.00
_cell.angle_beta   90.00
_cell.angle_gamma   90.00
#
_symmetry.space_group_name_H-M   'P 1'
#
loop_
_entity.id
_entity.type
_entity.pdbx_description
1 polymer ?
#
loop_
_entity_poly.entity_id
_entity_poly.type
_entity_poly.pdbx_seq_one_letter_code
_entity_poly.pdbx_strand_id
1 'polypeptide(L)'
;MDFRRTKKSRRALSTLAITTGLLLAVAGCGGGGDDDSDKGGSSSAPSQTKSGETEKESQTPEQDPLLAEVKGESGVTLTISSAERDEGGFVTVEGTVTNGTGSAWSVGNWRGDERELSKNGGSMAGASLIDQTGKKRYLVLRDTEGRCLCTRFEGGLREGETTQWFAQFPAPPTDTAKVDFQVGGMPPASIEISGGE
;
A
#
# COMPACT_ATOMS: atom_id res chain seq x y z
N MET A 1 -43.17 -32.47 -31.95
CA MET A 1 -44.07 -32.08 -30.84
C MET A 1 -43.35 -31.03 -30.02
N ASP A 2 -43.64 -29.78 -30.37
CA ASP A 2 -43.24 -28.55 -29.68
C ASP A 2 -43.85 -28.45 -28.29
N PHE A 3 -43.09 -27.96 -27.29
CA PHE A 3 -43.59 -27.00 -26.30
C PHE A 3 -42.45 -26.12 -25.72
N ARG A 4 -42.22 -25.00 -26.42
CA ARG A 4 -42.10 -23.59 -25.97
C ARG A 4 -41.33 -23.28 -24.67
N ARG A 5 -40.18 -22.60 -24.84
CA ARG A 5 -39.50 -21.77 -23.84
C ARG A 5 -40.31 -20.52 -23.51
N THR A 6 -40.68 -20.33 -22.25
CA THR A 6 -41.23 -19.07 -21.72
C THR A 6 -40.10 -18.06 -21.48
N LYS A 7 -39.95 -17.07 -22.38
CA LYS A 7 -39.17 -15.86 -22.11
C LYS A 7 -40.07 -14.86 -21.38
N LYS A 8 -39.75 -14.53 -20.12
CA LYS A 8 -40.44 -13.48 -19.37
C LYS A 8 -39.89 -12.11 -19.80
N SER A 9 -40.82 -11.20 -20.06
CA SER A 9 -40.67 -9.91 -20.72
C SER A 9 -39.69 -8.95 -20.02
N ARG A 10 -38.92 -8.23 -20.84
CA ARG A 10 -38.30 -6.95 -20.49
C ARG A 10 -39.38 -5.96 -20.03
N ARG A 11 -39.13 -5.22 -18.96
CA ARG A 11 -39.74 -3.90 -18.74
C ARG A 11 -38.61 -2.89 -18.75
N ALA A 12 -38.61 -2.07 -19.79
CA ALA A 12 -37.87 -0.83 -19.85
C ALA A 12 -38.53 0.16 -18.90
N LEU A 13 -37.75 0.82 -18.05
CA LEU A 13 -38.15 2.03 -17.36
C LEU A 13 -37.13 3.13 -17.66
N SER A 14 -37.60 3.98 -18.57
CA SER A 14 -37.36 5.40 -18.79
C SER A 14 -36.34 6.11 -17.89
N THR A 15 -35.37 6.72 -18.56
CA THR A 15 -34.46 7.77 -18.10
C THR A 15 -35.23 9.03 -17.69
N LEU A 16 -34.91 9.59 -16.52
CA LEU A 16 -35.21 10.97 -16.15
C LEU A 16 -33.88 11.71 -16.00
N ALA A 17 -33.59 12.57 -16.98
CA ALA A 17 -32.50 13.52 -16.92
C ALA A 17 -32.96 14.74 -16.11
N ILE A 18 -32.23 15.09 -15.06
CA ILE A 18 -32.37 16.38 -14.36
C ILE A 18 -31.09 17.16 -14.60
N THR A 19 -31.22 18.23 -15.38
CA THR A 19 -30.20 19.23 -15.70
C THR A 19 -30.31 20.41 -14.73
N THR A 20 -29.22 20.75 -14.03
CA THR A 20 -28.84 22.08 -13.50
C THR A 20 -27.68 21.85 -12.51
N GLY A 21 -26.61 22.64 -12.41
CA GLY A 21 -26.23 23.90 -13.02
C GLY A 21 -24.78 24.24 -12.57
N LEU A 22 -24.11 25.05 -13.39
CA LEU A 22 -22.73 25.50 -13.27
C LEU A 22 -22.60 26.63 -12.22
N LEU A 23 -21.62 26.57 -11.32
CA LEU A 23 -20.99 27.75 -10.73
C LEU A 23 -19.48 27.50 -10.52
N LEU A 24 -18.67 28.30 -11.22
CA LEU A 24 -17.25 28.47 -10.96
C LEU A 24 -17.05 29.48 -9.83
N ALA A 25 -16.12 29.19 -8.92
CA ALA A 25 -15.47 30.20 -8.10
C ALA A 25 -13.98 29.87 -8.01
N VAL A 26 -13.17 30.61 -8.77
CA VAL A 26 -11.72 30.71 -8.59
C VAL A 26 -11.46 31.90 -7.67
N ALA A 27 -10.78 31.64 -6.56
CA ALA A 27 -10.11 32.66 -5.76
C ALA A 27 -8.67 32.20 -5.56
N GLY A 28 -7.72 32.99 -6.07
CA GLY A 28 -6.29 32.81 -5.88
C GLY A 28 -5.77 33.65 -4.72
N CYS A 29 -4.59 33.29 -4.23
CA CYS A 29 -3.58 34.12 -3.56
C CYS A 29 -2.36 33.18 -3.35
N GLY A 30 -1.11 33.43 -3.72
CA GLY A 30 -0.42 34.67 -4.02
C GLY A 30 0.75 34.86 -3.04
N GLY A 31 1.99 34.87 -3.56
CA GLY A 31 3.23 35.32 -2.87
C GLY A 31 4.11 34.19 -2.31
N GLY A 32 5.37 33.99 -2.70
CA GLY A 32 6.35 34.85 -3.37
C GLY A 32 7.35 35.40 -2.35
N GLY A 33 8.65 35.15 -2.54
CA GLY A 33 9.72 35.83 -1.81
C GLY A 33 10.95 34.97 -1.52
N ASP A 34 11.88 35.00 -2.47
CA ASP A 34 13.26 34.51 -2.44
C ASP A 34 14.20 35.32 -1.53
N ASP A 35 15.45 34.80 -1.44
CA ASP A 35 16.71 35.54 -1.27
C ASP A 35 16.99 36.08 0.15
N ASP A 36 18.22 36.13 0.67
CA ASP A 36 19.54 35.97 0.06
C ASP A 36 20.57 35.74 1.17
N SER A 37 21.62 35.02 0.78
CA SER A 37 23.03 35.16 1.11
C SER A 37 23.49 36.29 2.05
N ASP A 38 24.39 35.97 2.98
CA ASP A 38 25.68 36.67 3.15
C ASP A 38 26.61 35.80 4.03
N LYS A 39 27.69 35.22 3.48
CA LYS A 39 29.04 35.76 3.20
C LYS A 39 29.98 35.86 4.41
N GLY A 40 31.13 35.19 4.23
CA GLY A 40 32.43 35.54 4.82
C GLY A 40 32.71 34.86 6.16
N GLY A 41 33.84 34.19 6.39
CA GLY A 41 35.04 34.02 5.59
C GLY A 41 36.17 33.49 6.49
N SER A 42 37.15 32.88 5.83
CA SER A 42 38.55 32.69 6.25
C SER A 42 38.95 31.49 7.13
N SER A 43 39.98 30.83 6.59
CA SER A 43 40.75 29.66 7.04
C SER A 43 41.43 29.78 8.41
N SER A 44 41.61 28.65 9.10
CA SER A 44 42.91 28.02 9.42
C SER A 44 42.73 26.79 10.33
N ALA A 45 43.39 25.69 9.99
CA ALA A 45 43.46 24.44 10.75
C ALA A 45 44.56 24.52 11.85
N PRO A 46 44.92 23.41 12.54
CA PRO A 46 44.16 22.58 13.47
C PRO A 46 44.87 22.52 14.85
N SER A 47 44.23 22.01 15.91
CA SER A 47 44.96 21.43 17.07
C SER A 47 44.08 20.54 17.93
N GLN A 48 44.69 19.44 18.35
CA GLN A 48 44.13 18.30 19.06
C GLN A 48 43.78 18.57 20.54
N THR A 49 42.90 17.69 21.03
CA THR A 49 42.80 17.14 22.40
C THR A 49 42.41 18.09 23.54
N LYS A 50 41.19 17.89 24.04
CA LYS A 50 41.02 17.26 25.37
C LYS A 50 39.60 16.74 25.58
N SER A 51 39.57 15.55 26.16
CA SER A 51 38.42 14.83 26.67
C SER A 51 37.53 15.70 27.56
N GLY A 52 36.23 15.55 27.36
CA GLY A 52 35.18 16.11 28.19
C GLY A 52 33.93 15.30 27.91
N GLU A 53 33.77 14.24 28.69
CA GLU A 53 32.61 13.35 28.71
C GLU A 53 31.34 14.20 28.86
N THR A 54 30.45 14.13 27.89
CA THR A 54 29.04 14.52 28.07
C THR A 54 28.26 13.44 27.39
N GLU A 55 27.54 12.69 28.22
CA GLU A 55 26.57 11.67 27.86
C GLU A 55 25.73 12.17 26.68
N LYS A 56 25.91 11.54 25.53
CA LYS A 56 24.92 11.57 24.47
C LYS A 56 24.30 10.19 24.48
N GLU A 57 23.24 10.07 25.27
CA GLU A 57 22.30 8.98 25.17
C GLU A 57 21.88 8.91 23.69
N SER A 58 22.44 7.91 23.00
CA SER A 58 22.16 7.67 21.61
C SER A 58 20.72 7.22 21.58
N GLN A 59 19.82 8.11 21.15
CA GLN A 59 18.46 7.74 20.78
C GLN A 59 18.59 6.70 19.67
N THR A 60 18.50 5.44 20.06
CA THR A 60 18.26 4.32 19.16
C THR A 60 17.02 4.72 18.36
N PRO A 61 17.08 4.78 17.02
CA PRO A 61 15.87 4.96 16.23
C PRO A 61 14.93 3.83 16.65
N GLU A 62 13.77 4.16 17.19
CA GLU A 62 12.71 3.19 17.45
C GLU A 62 12.49 2.46 16.12
N GLN A 63 12.91 1.19 16.07
CA GLN A 63 12.66 0.38 14.90
C GLN A 63 11.16 0.10 14.90
N ASP A 64 10.46 0.55 13.86
CA ASP A 64 9.07 0.15 13.64
C ASP A 64 8.98 -1.37 13.78
N PRO A 65 8.02 -1.91 14.55
CA PRO A 65 7.96 -3.33 14.84
C PRO A 65 7.80 -4.13 13.54
N LEU A 66 8.80 -4.94 13.20
CA LEU A 66 8.75 -5.82 12.04
C LEU A 66 7.89 -7.04 12.37
N LEU A 67 6.74 -7.17 11.72
CA LEU A 67 5.84 -8.32 11.89
C LEU A 67 6.34 -9.54 11.10
N ALA A 68 6.83 -9.32 9.88
CA ALA A 68 7.37 -10.39 9.05
C ALA A 68 8.31 -9.88 7.95
N GLU A 69 9.21 -10.74 7.49
CA GLU A 69 10.02 -10.55 6.28
C GLU A 69 9.87 -11.76 5.37
N VAL A 70 9.68 -11.52 4.08
CA VAL A 70 9.56 -12.54 3.05
C VAL A 70 10.57 -12.27 1.93
N LYS A 71 11.31 -13.30 1.53
CA LYS A 71 12.22 -13.25 0.39
C LYS A 71 11.65 -14.07 -0.77
N GLY A 72 11.49 -13.43 -1.92
CA GLY A 72 11.07 -14.07 -3.16
C GLY A 72 12.26 -14.68 -3.92
N GLU A 73 11.97 -15.56 -4.88
CA GLU A 73 12.96 -16.33 -5.64
C GLU A 73 13.93 -15.49 -6.50
N SER A 74 13.67 -14.18 -6.67
CA SER A 74 14.45 -13.28 -7.52
C SER A 74 15.21 -12.19 -6.76
N GLY A 75 15.30 -12.27 -5.42
CA GLY A 75 15.97 -11.23 -4.62
C GLY A 75 15.09 -10.04 -4.26
N VAL A 76 13.78 -10.12 -4.53
CA VAL A 76 12.80 -9.18 -3.98
C VAL A 76 12.57 -9.51 -2.50
N THR A 77 12.69 -8.51 -1.64
CA THR A 77 12.39 -8.64 -0.20
C THR A 77 11.17 -7.80 0.12
N LEU A 78 10.18 -8.42 0.76
CA LEU A 78 8.98 -7.76 1.28
C LEU A 78 9.04 -7.80 2.80
N THR A 79 8.87 -6.66 3.45
CA THR A 79 8.67 -6.57 4.89
C THR A 79 7.24 -6.15 5.17
N ILE A 80 6.71 -6.60 6.31
CA ILE A 80 5.42 -6.20 6.84
C ILE A 80 5.69 -5.61 8.23
N SER A 81 5.36 -4.35 8.43
CA SER A 81 5.59 -3.61 9.67
C SER A 81 4.31 -3.36 10.46
N SER A 82 3.15 -3.35 9.80
CA SER A 82 1.88 -3.15 10.48
C SER A 82 0.76 -3.95 9.83
N ALA A 83 -0.23 -4.31 10.64
CA ALA A 83 -1.48 -4.90 10.22
C ALA A 83 -2.56 -4.48 11.22
N GLU A 84 -3.18 -3.34 10.96
CA GLU A 84 -4.05 -2.67 11.90
C GLU A 84 -5.50 -2.74 11.46
N ARG A 85 -6.37 -3.16 12.39
CA ARG A 85 -7.82 -3.11 12.24
C ARG A 85 -8.31 -1.70 12.56
N ASP A 86 -9.15 -1.16 11.69
CA ASP A 86 -9.84 0.12 11.91
C ASP A 86 -11.31 -0.06 12.29
N GLU A 87 -11.89 0.98 12.90
CA GLU A 87 -13.29 1.03 13.34
C GLU A 87 -14.31 0.97 12.17
N GLY A 88 -13.86 1.28 10.95
CA GLY A 88 -14.64 1.18 9.72
C GLY A 88 -14.81 -0.26 9.21
N GLY A 89 -14.18 -1.24 9.84
CA GLY A 89 -14.30 -2.66 9.51
C GLY A 89 -13.31 -3.12 8.45
N PHE A 90 -12.16 -2.46 8.35
CA PHE A 90 -11.06 -2.88 7.48
C PHE A 90 -9.80 -3.20 8.27
N VAL A 91 -8.86 -3.86 7.60
CA VAL A 91 -7.49 -4.06 8.07
C VAL A 91 -6.57 -3.43 7.04
N THR A 92 -5.70 -2.53 7.47
CA THR A 92 -4.63 -1.95 6.65
C THR A 92 -3.32 -2.65 6.99
N VAL A 93 -2.67 -3.22 5.98
CA VAL A 93 -1.36 -3.84 6.12
C VAL A 93 -0.34 -2.99 5.39
N GLU A 94 0.79 -2.71 6.03
CA GLU A 94 1.84 -1.87 5.48
C GLU A 94 3.23 -2.49 5.67
N GLY A 95 4.18 -1.99 4.91
CA GLY A 95 5.58 -2.35 5.04
C GLY A 95 6.41 -1.78 3.91
N THR A 96 7.56 -2.41 3.63
CA THR A 96 8.43 -2.01 2.52
C THR A 96 8.69 -3.17 1.56
N VAL A 97 9.00 -2.82 0.31
CA VAL A 97 9.47 -3.75 -0.71
C VAL A 97 10.80 -3.24 -1.26
N THR A 98 11.77 -4.13 -1.34
CA THR A 98 13.12 -3.86 -1.82
C THR A 98 13.42 -4.72 -3.04
N ASN A 99 13.89 -4.10 -4.11
CA ASN A 99 14.31 -4.80 -5.33
C ASN A 99 15.81 -5.16 -5.28
N GLY A 100 16.13 -6.40 -4.88
CA GLY A 100 17.48 -6.96 -4.92
C GLY A 100 17.78 -7.80 -6.16
N THR A 101 17.03 -7.65 -7.26
CA THR A 101 17.15 -8.53 -8.45
C THR A 101 18.38 -8.24 -9.33
N GLY A 102 19.16 -7.18 -9.05
CA GLY A 102 20.29 -6.76 -9.89
C GLY A 102 19.89 -6.04 -11.18
N SER A 103 18.62 -5.65 -11.33
CA SER A 103 18.09 -4.89 -12.47
C SER A 103 16.77 -4.20 -12.09
N ALA A 104 16.18 -3.43 -13.01
CA ALA A 104 14.82 -2.91 -12.80
C ALA A 104 13.79 -4.04 -12.75
N TRP A 105 12.92 -4.02 -11.74
CA TRP A 105 11.92 -5.05 -11.49
C TRP A 105 10.50 -4.50 -11.67
N SER A 106 9.65 -5.27 -12.37
CA SER A 106 8.24 -4.93 -12.57
C SER A 106 7.35 -5.77 -11.66
N VAL A 107 6.41 -5.09 -10.99
CA VAL A 107 5.49 -5.69 -10.00
C VAL A 107 4.22 -6.27 -10.65
N GLY A 108 4.26 -6.52 -11.96
CA GLY A 108 3.06 -6.86 -12.75
C GLY A 108 2.36 -8.15 -12.34
N ASN A 109 3.10 -9.13 -11.82
CA ASN A 109 2.55 -10.41 -11.36
C ASN A 109 1.81 -10.31 -10.02
N TRP A 110 2.06 -9.28 -9.22
CA TRP A 110 1.38 -9.07 -7.93
C TRP A 110 -0.04 -8.52 -8.08
N ARG A 111 -0.37 -7.99 -9.26
CA ARG A 111 -1.72 -7.58 -9.65
C ARG A 111 -2.72 -8.73 -9.62
N GLY A 112 -2.28 -9.97 -9.83
CA GLY A 112 -3.15 -11.13 -10.01
C GLY A 112 -3.81 -11.21 -11.39
N ASP A 113 -4.36 -12.38 -11.69
CA ASP A 113 -4.89 -12.75 -13.01
C ASP A 113 -6.39 -12.46 -13.18
N GLU A 114 -7.04 -11.93 -12.15
CA GLU A 114 -8.45 -11.57 -12.22
C GLU A 114 -8.69 -10.50 -13.31
N ARG A 115 -9.66 -10.75 -14.18
CA ARG A 115 -10.01 -9.83 -15.28
C ARG A 115 -10.34 -8.42 -14.78
N GLU A 116 -11.02 -8.34 -13.64
CA GLU A 116 -11.43 -7.08 -13.01
C GLU A 116 -10.21 -6.28 -12.49
N LEU A 117 -9.05 -6.92 -12.31
CA LEU A 117 -7.81 -6.27 -11.92
C LEU A 117 -6.98 -5.74 -13.11
N SER A 118 -7.46 -5.88 -14.35
CA SER A 118 -6.72 -5.46 -15.57
C SER A 118 -6.22 -4.00 -15.53
N LYS A 119 -6.96 -3.09 -14.88
CA LYS A 119 -6.62 -1.66 -14.77
C LYS A 119 -5.74 -1.30 -13.56
N ASN A 120 -5.34 -2.28 -12.76
CA ASN A 120 -4.60 -2.04 -11.52
C ASN A 120 -3.07 -1.93 -11.73
N GLY A 121 -2.54 -2.29 -12.90
CA GLY A 121 -1.10 -2.18 -13.19
C GLY A 121 -0.23 -2.97 -12.21
N GLY A 122 1.07 -2.68 -12.15
CA GLY A 122 1.94 -3.22 -11.11
C GLY A 122 1.51 -2.70 -9.74
N SER A 123 0.84 -3.53 -8.96
CA SER A 123 0.18 -3.12 -7.70
C SER A 123 0.05 -4.30 -6.76
N MET A 124 -0.28 -4.02 -5.50
CA MET A 124 -0.60 -5.04 -4.50
C MET A 124 -2.00 -5.66 -4.68
N ALA A 125 -2.70 -5.42 -5.80
CA ALA A 125 -4.13 -5.73 -5.94
C ALA A 125 -4.48 -7.23 -5.84
N GLY A 126 -3.53 -8.11 -6.14
CA GLY A 126 -3.67 -9.56 -6.00
C GLY A 126 -3.27 -10.09 -4.63
N ALA A 127 -2.94 -9.22 -3.67
CA ALA A 127 -2.64 -9.63 -2.30
C ALA A 127 -3.89 -10.19 -1.60
N SER A 128 -3.68 -11.00 -0.58
CA SER A 128 -4.75 -11.57 0.24
C SER A 128 -4.32 -11.82 1.67
N LEU A 129 -5.28 -11.75 2.59
CA LEU A 129 -5.17 -12.29 3.94
C LEU A 129 -5.89 -13.64 4.00
N ILE A 130 -5.25 -14.63 4.60
CA ILE A 130 -5.80 -15.98 4.74
C ILE A 130 -5.97 -16.27 6.22
N ASP A 131 -7.22 -16.38 6.64
CA ASP A 131 -7.59 -16.89 7.97
C ASP A 131 -7.75 -18.41 7.85
N GLN A 132 -6.74 -19.14 8.31
CA GLN A 132 -6.72 -20.60 8.30
C GLN A 132 -7.80 -21.19 9.22
N THR A 133 -8.10 -20.52 10.33
CA THR A 133 -9.05 -20.99 11.35
C THR A 133 -10.48 -20.84 10.84
N GLY A 134 -10.85 -19.64 10.38
CA GLY A 134 -12.14 -19.36 9.78
C GLY A 134 -12.28 -19.88 8.34
N LYS A 135 -11.19 -20.39 7.75
CA LYS A 135 -11.13 -20.97 6.39
C LYS A 135 -11.56 -19.97 5.32
N LYS A 136 -11.14 -18.72 5.47
CA LYS A 136 -11.50 -17.61 4.58
C LYS A 136 -10.27 -16.96 3.99
N ARG A 137 -10.41 -16.53 2.73
CA ARG A 137 -9.48 -15.64 2.06
C ARG A 137 -10.15 -14.28 1.87
N TYR A 138 -9.48 -13.24 2.33
CA TYR A 138 -9.89 -11.84 2.18
C TYR A 138 -9.03 -11.21 1.09
N LEU A 139 -9.68 -10.58 0.11
CA LEU A 139 -9.02 -9.92 -1.02
C LEU A 139 -8.94 -8.41 -0.77
N VAL A 140 -7.98 -7.75 -1.42
CA VAL A 140 -7.83 -6.29 -1.35
C VAL A 140 -9.12 -5.59 -1.77
N LEU A 141 -9.51 -4.59 -0.99
CA LEU A 141 -10.67 -3.73 -1.25
C LEU A 141 -10.50 -2.94 -2.55
N ARG A 142 -11.62 -2.55 -3.15
CA ARG A 142 -11.64 -1.81 -4.41
C ARG A 142 -12.62 -0.65 -4.33
N ASP A 143 -12.29 0.43 -5.01
CA ASP A 143 -13.21 1.55 -5.21
C ASP A 143 -14.30 1.22 -6.25
N THR A 144 -15.21 2.16 -6.46
CA THR A 144 -16.31 2.02 -7.43
C THR A 144 -15.86 1.91 -8.89
N GLU A 145 -14.60 2.23 -9.18
CA GLU A 145 -13.99 2.12 -10.51
C GLU A 145 -13.18 0.82 -10.68
N GLY A 146 -13.11 0.00 -9.63
CA GLY A 146 -12.36 -1.26 -9.60
C GLY A 146 -10.86 -1.10 -9.34
N ARG A 147 -10.42 0.09 -8.90
CA ARG A 147 -9.02 0.29 -8.48
C ARG A 147 -8.84 -0.24 -7.06
N CYS A 148 -7.74 -0.92 -6.80
CA CYS A 148 -7.42 -1.41 -5.46
C CYS A 148 -7.22 -0.24 -4.50
N LEU A 149 -7.60 -0.44 -3.24
CA LEU A 149 -7.15 0.39 -2.12
C LEU A 149 -5.79 -0.13 -1.65
N CYS A 150 -4.79 0.07 -2.49
CA CYS A 150 -3.45 -0.46 -2.29
C CYS A 150 -2.41 0.33 -3.08
N THR A 151 -1.13 0.14 -2.74
CA THR A 151 -0.03 0.75 -3.47
C THR A 151 0.07 0.22 -4.90
N ARG A 152 0.27 1.18 -5.82
CA ARG A 152 0.63 0.94 -7.22
C ARG A 152 2.07 1.38 -7.42
N PHE A 153 2.89 0.50 -7.98
CA PHE A 153 4.30 0.75 -8.27
C PHE A 153 4.44 1.20 -9.73
N GLU A 154 4.12 2.47 -9.99
CA GLU A 154 4.18 3.02 -11.34
C GLU A 154 5.61 2.97 -11.90
N GLY A 155 5.81 2.24 -13.00
CA GLY A 155 7.13 2.05 -13.60
C GLY A 155 8.00 0.96 -12.96
N GLY A 156 7.52 0.29 -11.90
CA GLY A 156 8.28 -0.72 -11.17
C GLY A 156 9.29 -0.13 -10.19
N LEU A 157 10.27 -0.92 -9.77
CA LEU A 157 11.36 -0.52 -8.87
C LEU A 157 12.69 -0.63 -9.59
N ARG A 158 13.58 0.36 -9.41
CA ARG A 158 14.99 0.27 -9.83
C ARG A 158 15.74 -0.73 -8.98
N GLU A 159 16.91 -1.13 -9.45
CA GLU A 159 17.83 -1.98 -8.67
C GLU A 159 18.18 -1.28 -7.35
N GLY A 160 18.07 -2.02 -6.25
CA GLY A 160 18.35 -1.55 -4.89
C GLY A 160 17.29 -0.60 -4.32
N GLU A 161 16.25 -0.26 -5.09
CA GLU A 161 15.19 0.63 -4.62
C GLU A 161 14.34 -0.05 -3.55
N THR A 162 14.08 0.69 -2.46
CA THR A 162 13.13 0.33 -1.41
C THR A 162 12.00 1.35 -1.41
N THR A 163 10.75 0.88 -1.42
CA THR A 163 9.58 1.74 -1.29
C THR A 163 8.61 1.18 -0.26
N GLN A 164 7.87 2.08 0.38
CA GLN A 164 6.73 1.70 1.22
C GLN A 164 5.57 1.20 0.37
N TRP A 165 4.76 0.34 0.97
CA TRP A 165 3.51 -0.13 0.39
C TRP A 165 2.44 -0.27 1.47
N PHE A 166 1.18 -0.20 1.03
CA PHE A 166 0.02 -0.55 1.83
C PHE A 166 -0.97 -1.37 0.99
N ALA A 167 -1.82 -2.13 1.68
CA ALA A 167 -3.00 -2.77 1.10
C ALA A 167 -4.11 -2.88 2.15
N GLN A 168 -5.33 -2.54 1.76
CA GLN A 168 -6.48 -2.56 2.65
C GLN A 168 -7.43 -3.72 2.33
N PHE A 169 -7.86 -4.42 3.37
CA PHE A 169 -8.67 -5.64 3.30
C PHE A 169 -9.93 -5.48 4.13
N PRO A 170 -11.04 -6.16 3.81
CA PRO A 170 -12.13 -6.29 4.78
C PRO A 170 -11.59 -6.98 6.06
N ALA A 171 -11.95 -6.48 7.23
CA ALA A 171 -11.48 -7.03 8.48
C ALA A 171 -12.00 -8.47 8.67
N PRO A 172 -11.12 -9.43 9.03
CA PRO A 172 -11.57 -10.72 9.56
C PRO A 172 -12.43 -10.54 10.83
N PRO A 173 -13.11 -11.59 11.34
CA PRO A 173 -13.77 -11.55 12.66
C PRO A 173 -12.84 -11.01 13.77
N THR A 174 -13.39 -10.36 14.80
CA THR A 174 -12.61 -9.69 15.86
C THR A 174 -11.77 -10.66 16.70
N ASP A 175 -12.15 -11.93 16.76
CA ASP A 175 -11.39 -13.01 17.40
C ASP A 175 -10.25 -13.55 16.52
N THR A 176 -10.14 -13.10 15.27
CA THR A 176 -9.06 -13.47 14.35
C THR A 176 -7.85 -12.55 14.55
N ALA A 177 -6.93 -12.97 15.40
CA ALA A 177 -5.69 -12.23 15.68
C ALA A 177 -4.53 -12.56 14.73
N LYS A 178 -4.59 -13.69 14.00
CA LYS A 178 -3.49 -14.17 13.16
C LYS A 178 -3.98 -14.57 11.77
N VAL A 179 -3.29 -14.12 10.74
CA VAL A 179 -3.57 -14.42 9.33
C VAL A 179 -2.28 -14.63 8.56
N ASP A 180 -2.36 -15.30 7.41
CA ASP A 180 -1.25 -15.33 6.46
C ASP A 180 -1.45 -14.28 5.38
N PHE A 181 -0.50 -13.38 5.23
CA PHE A 181 -0.41 -12.46 4.10
C PHE A 181 0.25 -13.15 2.91
N GLN A 182 -0.34 -13.01 1.72
CA GLN A 182 0.21 -13.54 0.48
C GLN A 182 0.04 -12.53 -0.66
N VAL A 183 1.07 -12.38 -1.50
CA VAL A 183 1.01 -11.59 -2.73
C VAL A 183 1.84 -12.22 -3.84
N GLY A 184 1.27 -12.30 -5.05
CA GLY A 184 1.95 -12.86 -6.22
C GLY A 184 2.54 -14.25 -5.95
N GLY A 185 3.80 -14.43 -6.33
CA GLY A 185 4.58 -15.65 -6.07
C GLY A 185 5.40 -15.64 -4.78
N MET A 186 5.20 -14.66 -3.89
CA MET A 186 5.92 -14.62 -2.62
C MET A 186 5.42 -15.73 -1.69
N PRO A 187 6.30 -16.36 -0.89
CA PRO A 187 5.89 -17.23 0.21
C PRO A 187 4.89 -16.54 1.14
N PRO A 188 3.90 -17.25 1.71
CA PRO A 188 3.00 -16.67 2.71
C PRO A 188 3.77 -16.24 3.97
N ALA A 189 3.36 -15.12 4.56
CA ALA A 189 3.89 -14.60 5.81
C ALA A 189 2.80 -14.58 6.88
N SER A 190 2.97 -15.31 7.98
CA SER A 190 2.05 -15.21 9.11
C SER A 190 2.29 -13.91 9.86
N ILE A 191 1.22 -13.12 10.04
CA ILE A 191 1.25 -11.83 10.74
C ILE A 191 0.14 -11.75 11.78
N GLU A 192 0.35 -10.95 12.82
CA GLU A 192 -0.65 -10.64 13.83
C GLU A 192 -1.38 -9.34 13.46
N ILE A 193 -2.69 -9.32 13.65
CA ILE A 193 -3.52 -8.13 13.47
C ILE A 193 -3.67 -7.44 14.83
N SER A 194 -3.34 -6.16 14.89
CA SER A 194 -3.55 -5.30 16.05
C SER A 194 -4.75 -4.37 15.86
N GLY A 195 -5.21 -3.75 16.95
CA GLY A 195 -6.27 -2.72 16.92
C GLY A 195 -7.72 -3.24 16.83
N GLY A 196 -8.66 -2.30 16.99
CA GLY A 196 -10.11 -2.50 16.93
C GLY A 196 -10.69 -3.25 18.14
N GLU A 197 -11.04 -2.50 19.18
CA GLU A 197 -11.98 -2.91 20.24
C GLU A 197 -13.39 -2.37 19.97
#